data_AF-X1TKF8-F1
#
_entry.id   AF-X1TKF8-F1
#
_cell.length_a   1.000
_cell.length_b   1.000
_cell.length_c   1.000
_cell.angle_alpha   90.00
_cell.angle_beta   90.00
_cell.angle_gamma   90.00
#
_symmetry.space_group_name_H-M   'P 1'
#
loop_
_entity.id
_entity.type
_entity.pdbx_description
1 polymer ?
#
loop_
_entity_poly.entity_id
_entity_poly.type
_entity_poly.pdbx_seq_one_letter_code
_entity_poly.pdbx_strand_id
1 'polypeptide(L)'
;ALALPLASLAWVMAIKFFLGGHITDNGVAPGIYPKWSRMHLRVWCIGRLEASVIRPLDTMFRSAPLMTFVLRRLGATIGGNVNCAHDVEFKGPLDLLTIADDVTVQTGAYIHMSRWLGQELHIGPVDLENGCKIGMRAGIANNVRVGQGTWITPLTPILGDVGPHEMWEGAPARFSSRITALKRPLTRCRYAYPHWCLESFNILLQVFLDFWLLVVPTAAVAWFAATFIPINDSELAGEYFTVTPLQEVVWQMGLYSFITTWVTIVLVSVVSCLFLRYTPASHGLLPSRGHRAYL
;
A
#
# COMPACT_ATOMS: atom_id res chain seq x y z
N ALA A 1 11.76 10.89 -2.93
CA ALA A 1 10.44 10.31 -2.58
C ALA A 1 10.26 8.91 -3.16
N LEU A 2 10.41 8.73 -4.48
CA LEU A 2 10.08 7.47 -5.18
C LEU A 2 10.90 6.23 -4.78
N ALA A 3 12.15 6.39 -4.35
CA ALA A 3 12.98 5.27 -3.89
C ALA A 3 12.74 4.88 -2.43
N LEU A 4 11.99 5.68 -1.65
CA LEU A 4 11.77 5.47 -0.22
C LEU A 4 11.20 4.09 0.12
N PRO A 5 10.15 3.56 -0.55
CA PRO A 5 9.61 2.25 -0.18
C PRO A 5 10.55 1.09 -0.54
N LEU A 6 11.39 1.24 -1.59
CA LEU A 6 12.40 0.23 -1.93
C LEU A 6 13.57 0.28 -0.96
N ALA A 7 13.99 1.48 -0.55
CA ALA A 7 15.02 1.66 0.47
C ALA A 7 14.54 1.16 1.84
N SER A 8 13.28 1.42 2.22
CA SER A 8 12.70 0.92 3.46
C SER A 8 12.57 -0.60 3.44
N LEU A 9 12.20 -1.19 2.30
CA LEU A 9 12.20 -2.64 2.13
C LEU A 9 13.61 -3.23 2.33
N ALA A 10 14.64 -2.65 1.70
CA ALA A 10 16.02 -3.10 1.86
C ALA A 10 16.49 -2.99 3.33
N TRP A 11 16.17 -1.88 3.98
CA TRP A 11 16.46 -1.64 5.40
C TRP A 11 15.77 -2.65 6.31
N VAL A 12 14.49 -2.93 6.09
CA VAL A 12 13.72 -3.91 6.86
C VAL A 12 14.25 -5.32 6.65
N MET A 13 14.60 -5.69 5.42
CA MET A 13 15.22 -6.99 5.13
C MET A 13 16.57 -7.15 5.86
N ALA A 14 17.39 -6.09 5.91
CA ALA A 14 18.62 -6.11 6.68
C ALA A 14 18.36 -6.29 8.19
N ILE A 15 17.39 -5.56 8.76
CA ILE A 15 17.02 -5.73 10.17
C ILE A 15 16.53 -7.15 10.45
N LYS A 16 15.64 -7.70 9.61
CA LYS A 16 15.14 -9.09 9.75
C LYS A 16 16.30 -10.09 9.74
N PHE A 17 17.25 -9.91 8.81
CA PHE A 17 18.45 -10.74 8.74
C PHE A 17 19.28 -10.70 10.03
N PHE A 18 19.54 -9.51 10.58
CA PHE A 18 20.29 -9.39 11.84
C PHE A 18 19.52 -9.93 13.05
N LEU A 19 18.18 -9.84 13.06
CA LEU A 19 17.35 -10.26 14.19
C LEU A 19 17.09 -11.77 14.23
N GLY A 20 16.92 -12.39 13.05
CA GLY A 20 16.45 -13.77 12.90
C GLY A 20 17.36 -14.69 12.10
N GLY A 21 18.44 -14.18 11.49
CA GLY A 21 19.34 -14.93 10.61
C GLY A 21 18.78 -15.22 9.21
N HIS A 22 17.51 -14.88 8.97
CA HIS A 22 16.81 -15.04 7.70
C HIS A 22 16.12 -13.75 7.28
N ILE A 23 16.03 -13.54 5.96
CA ILE A 23 15.45 -12.31 5.39
C ILE A 23 13.92 -12.38 5.34
N THR A 24 13.38 -13.56 5.02
CA THR A 24 11.95 -13.78 4.76
C THR A 24 11.25 -14.55 5.86
N ASP A 25 11.96 -15.45 6.55
CA ASP A 25 11.40 -16.23 7.66
C ASP A 25 11.42 -15.39 8.95
N ASN A 26 10.23 -15.17 9.50
CA ASN A 26 10.01 -14.39 10.70
C ASN A 26 10.18 -15.22 11.98
N GLY A 27 10.32 -16.56 11.86
CA GLY A 27 10.45 -17.48 12.98
C GLY A 27 9.21 -17.46 13.88
N VAL A 28 8.03 -17.36 13.28
CA VAL A 28 6.74 -17.28 13.97
C VAL A 28 5.97 -18.58 13.80
N ALA A 29 5.74 -19.27 14.91
CA ALA A 29 4.87 -20.45 14.93
C ALA A 29 3.40 -20.05 15.17
N PRO A 30 2.43 -20.71 14.50
CA PRO A 30 1.02 -20.64 14.86
C PRO A 30 0.79 -21.11 16.31
N GLY A 31 -0.08 -20.41 17.04
CA GLY A 31 -0.34 -20.75 18.43
C GLY A 31 -0.99 -19.61 19.22
N ILE A 32 -1.16 -19.85 20.52
CA ILE A 32 -1.72 -18.90 21.47
C ILE A 32 -0.58 -18.44 22.37
N TYR A 33 -0.35 -17.13 22.43
CA TYR A 33 0.74 -16.53 23.20
C TYR A 33 0.21 -15.48 24.17
N PRO A 34 0.69 -15.44 25.42
CA PRO A 34 0.23 -14.43 26.36
C PRO A 34 0.80 -13.05 26.00
N LYS A 35 0.06 -12.02 26.42
CA LYS A 35 0.49 -10.63 26.35
C LYS A 35 1.88 -10.48 26.98
N TRP A 36 2.77 -9.78 26.27
CA TRP A 36 4.17 -9.49 26.68
C TRP A 36 5.11 -10.69 26.71
N SER A 37 4.71 -11.84 26.17
CA SER A 37 5.65 -12.90 25.85
C SER A 37 6.72 -12.44 24.86
N ARG A 38 7.86 -13.14 24.84
CA ARG A 38 8.92 -12.94 23.82
C ARG A 38 8.34 -13.02 22.41
N MET A 39 7.38 -13.92 22.20
CA MET A 39 6.72 -14.14 20.93
C MET A 39 5.83 -12.96 20.54
N HIS A 40 5.03 -12.44 21.48
CA HIS A 40 4.28 -11.21 21.26
C HIS A 40 5.19 -10.03 20.88
N LEU A 41 6.31 -9.84 21.58
CA LEU A 41 7.25 -8.76 21.26
C LEU A 41 7.87 -8.92 19.87
N ARG A 42 8.22 -10.16 19.48
CA ARG A 42 8.71 -10.48 18.13
C ARG A 42 7.67 -10.12 17.07
N VAL A 43 6.43 -10.59 17.22
CA VAL A 43 5.35 -10.32 16.27
C VAL A 43 5.04 -8.82 16.19
N TRP A 44 5.05 -8.13 17.32
CA TRP A 44 4.90 -6.68 17.36
C TRP A 44 6.02 -5.96 16.59
N CYS A 45 7.28 -6.35 16.80
CA CYS A 45 8.43 -5.77 16.12
C CYS A 45 8.35 -6.01 14.60
N ILE A 46 8.05 -7.24 14.19
CA ILE A 46 7.91 -7.65 12.79
C ILE A 46 6.78 -6.87 12.12
N GLY A 47 5.60 -6.79 12.76
CA GLY A 47 4.48 -6.02 12.24
C GLY A 47 4.79 -4.53 12.09
N ARG A 48 5.62 -3.95 12.97
CA ARG A 48 6.10 -2.56 12.82
C ARG A 48 7.02 -2.40 11.62
N LEU A 49 7.94 -3.34 11.41
CA LEU A 49 8.86 -3.32 10.27
C LEU A 49 8.08 -3.46 8.95
N GLU A 50 7.18 -4.45 8.86
CA GLU A 50 6.36 -4.70 7.67
C GLU A 50 5.45 -3.50 7.37
N ALA A 51 4.78 -2.93 8.37
CA ALA A 51 3.95 -1.75 8.20
C ALA A 51 4.73 -0.50 7.76
N SER A 52 6.03 -0.40 8.09
CA SER A 52 6.87 0.72 7.66
C SER A 52 7.22 0.66 6.16
N VAL A 53 7.04 -0.50 5.52
CA VAL A 53 7.23 -0.69 4.07
C VAL A 53 5.90 -0.64 3.33
N ILE A 54 4.87 -1.34 3.84
CA ILE A 54 3.58 -1.48 3.16
C ILE A 54 2.86 -0.13 3.08
N ARG A 55 2.78 0.63 4.18
CA ARG A 55 2.08 1.94 4.19
C ARG A 55 2.61 2.96 3.17
N PRO A 56 3.92 3.23 3.08
CA PRO A 56 4.42 4.14 2.06
C PRO A 56 4.25 3.56 0.66
N LEU A 57 4.33 2.23 0.48
CA LEU A 57 4.08 1.59 -0.81
C LEU A 57 2.63 1.82 -1.27
N ASP A 58 1.64 1.59 -0.41
CA ASP A 58 0.21 1.82 -0.67
C ASP A 58 -0.08 3.28 -1.07
N THR A 59 0.61 4.21 -0.41
CA THR A 59 0.43 5.64 -0.64
C THR A 59 1.11 6.10 -1.94
N MET A 60 2.29 5.55 -2.26
CA MET A 60 3.15 6.03 -3.34
C MET A 60 3.03 5.24 -4.64
N PHE A 61 2.54 4.00 -4.66
CA PHE A 61 2.49 3.18 -5.87
C PHE A 61 1.17 2.44 -6.01
N ARG A 62 0.49 2.64 -7.14
CA ARG A 62 -0.77 1.95 -7.46
C ARG A 62 -0.53 0.80 -8.44
N SER A 63 0.30 -0.18 -8.04
CA SER A 63 0.62 -1.37 -8.85
C SER A 63 0.47 -2.65 -8.03
N ALA A 64 -0.46 -3.52 -8.43
CA ALA A 64 -0.69 -4.80 -7.78
C ALA A 64 0.51 -5.78 -7.91
N PRO A 65 1.19 -5.88 -9.05
CA PRO A 65 2.40 -6.69 -9.17
C PRO A 65 3.54 -6.23 -8.26
N LEU A 66 3.72 -4.92 -8.09
CA LEU A 66 4.72 -4.40 -7.16
C LEU A 66 4.37 -4.77 -5.71
N MET A 67 3.09 -4.66 -5.33
CA MET A 67 2.63 -5.09 -4.01
C MET A 67 2.91 -6.58 -3.76
N THR A 68 2.53 -7.45 -4.71
CA THR A 68 2.80 -8.90 -4.57
C THR A 68 4.29 -9.21 -4.47
N PHE A 69 5.15 -8.47 -5.19
CA PHE A 69 6.60 -8.59 -5.05
C PHE A 69 7.07 -8.22 -3.63
N VAL A 70 6.61 -7.10 -3.09
CA VAL A 70 7.00 -6.65 -1.74
C VAL A 70 6.51 -7.64 -0.67
N LEU A 71 5.27 -8.09 -0.75
CA LEU A 71 4.72 -9.08 0.19
C LEU A 71 5.52 -10.39 0.17
N ARG A 72 5.93 -10.88 -1.01
CA ARG A 72 6.83 -12.05 -1.12
C ARG A 72 8.18 -11.81 -0.45
N ARG A 73 8.75 -10.62 -0.59
CA ARG A 73 10.02 -10.25 0.06
C ARG A 73 9.89 -10.12 1.57
N LEU A 74 8.69 -9.80 2.07
CA LEU A 74 8.43 -9.70 3.51
C LEU A 74 8.13 -11.06 4.16
N GLY A 75 7.88 -12.12 3.39
CA GLY A 75 7.72 -13.50 3.88
C GLY A 75 6.48 -14.22 3.36
N ALA A 76 5.53 -13.52 2.75
CA ALA A 76 4.29 -14.13 2.26
C ALA A 76 4.52 -15.06 1.07
N THR A 77 3.78 -16.16 1.02
CA THR A 77 3.76 -17.05 -0.14
C THR A 77 2.65 -16.61 -1.09
N ILE A 78 3.00 -16.04 -2.24
CA ILE A 78 2.01 -15.50 -3.20
C ILE A 78 2.20 -16.10 -4.58
N GLY A 79 1.15 -16.69 -5.14
CA GLY A 79 1.08 -17.30 -6.45
C GLY A 79 1.07 -16.30 -7.62
N GLY A 80 0.89 -16.82 -8.83
CA GLY A 80 0.80 -16.06 -10.07
C GLY A 80 -0.54 -15.37 -10.27
N ASN A 81 -0.53 -14.26 -11.01
CA ASN A 81 -1.74 -13.55 -11.44
C ASN A 81 -2.67 -13.08 -10.30
N VAL A 82 -2.08 -12.86 -9.12
CA VAL A 82 -2.77 -12.32 -7.95
C VAL A 82 -2.97 -10.83 -8.11
N ASN A 83 -4.21 -10.37 -7.90
CA ASN A 83 -4.55 -8.96 -7.92
C ASN A 83 -4.99 -8.50 -6.53
N CYS A 84 -4.12 -7.77 -5.84
CA CYS A 84 -4.42 -7.12 -4.58
C CYS A 84 -4.66 -5.62 -4.81
N ALA A 85 -5.79 -5.11 -4.34
CA ALA A 85 -6.01 -3.67 -4.29
C ALA A 85 -4.99 -2.98 -3.37
N HIS A 86 -4.79 -1.67 -3.56
CA HIS A 86 -3.75 -0.89 -2.89
C HIS A 86 -4.04 -0.57 -1.42
N ASP A 87 -5.23 -0.85 -0.88
CA ASP A 87 -5.61 -0.54 0.52
C ASP A 87 -6.05 -1.80 1.28
N VAL A 88 -5.53 -2.96 0.87
CA VAL A 88 -5.74 -4.21 1.61
C VAL A 88 -4.96 -4.14 2.91
N GLU A 89 -5.66 -4.35 4.03
CA GLU A 89 -5.04 -4.30 5.35
C GLU A 89 -4.57 -5.70 5.75
N PHE A 90 -3.26 -5.90 5.74
CA PHE A 90 -2.62 -7.10 6.29
C PHE A 90 -2.24 -6.85 7.75
N LYS A 91 -2.65 -7.73 8.67
CA LYS A 91 -2.22 -7.68 10.08
C LYS A 91 -1.70 -9.02 10.56
N GLY A 92 -0.58 -8.97 11.27
CA GLY A 92 0.09 -10.16 11.75
C GLY A 92 1.27 -10.51 10.85
N PRO A 93 1.98 -11.60 11.19
CA PRO A 93 3.24 -11.92 10.54
C PRO A 93 2.96 -12.52 9.15
N LEU A 94 3.57 -11.92 8.12
CA LEU A 94 3.26 -12.21 6.71
C LEU A 94 3.75 -13.59 6.23
N ASP A 95 4.68 -14.21 6.95
CA ASP A 95 5.13 -15.59 6.72
C ASP A 95 3.99 -16.62 6.84
N LEU A 96 2.93 -16.28 7.57
CA LEU A 96 1.73 -17.09 7.73
C LEU A 96 0.64 -16.80 6.67
N LEU A 97 0.95 -15.97 5.67
CA LEU A 97 0.07 -15.70 4.54
C LEU A 97 0.39 -16.59 3.35
N THR A 98 -0.59 -17.37 2.93
CA THR A 98 -0.54 -18.08 1.65
C THR A 98 -1.64 -17.56 0.74
N ILE A 99 -1.26 -17.04 -0.43
CA ILE A 99 -2.17 -16.68 -1.50
C ILE A 99 -1.79 -17.49 -2.73
N ALA A 100 -2.71 -18.29 -3.24
CA ALA A 100 -2.48 -19.13 -4.40
C ALA A 100 -2.71 -18.36 -5.72
N ASP A 101 -2.81 -19.06 -6.84
CA ASP A 101 -2.89 -18.46 -8.18
C ASP A 101 -4.28 -17.86 -8.47
N ASP A 102 -4.33 -16.82 -9.31
CA ASP A 102 -5.56 -16.18 -9.81
C ASP A 102 -6.49 -15.61 -8.70
N VAL A 103 -5.96 -15.35 -7.52
CA VAL A 103 -6.71 -14.76 -6.40
C VAL A 103 -6.93 -13.27 -6.62
N THR A 104 -8.14 -12.78 -6.32
CA THR A 104 -8.47 -11.35 -6.36
C THR A 104 -8.87 -10.86 -4.97
N VAL A 105 -8.16 -9.85 -4.46
CA VAL A 105 -8.48 -9.17 -3.20
C VAL A 105 -8.89 -7.73 -3.50
N GLN A 106 -10.13 -7.39 -3.19
CA GLN A 106 -10.69 -6.06 -3.45
C GLN A 106 -10.32 -5.05 -2.37
N THR A 107 -10.59 -3.78 -2.69
CA THR A 107 -10.32 -2.61 -1.85
C THR A 107 -10.85 -2.75 -0.43
N GLY A 108 -10.02 -2.40 0.54
CA GLY A 108 -10.33 -2.31 1.97
C GLY A 108 -10.52 -3.65 2.66
N ALA A 109 -10.20 -4.77 1.99
CA ALA A 109 -10.27 -6.09 2.60
C ALA A 109 -9.30 -6.20 3.79
N TYR A 110 -9.73 -6.90 4.83
CA TYR A 110 -8.95 -7.14 6.05
C TYR A 110 -8.48 -8.59 6.05
N ILE A 111 -7.18 -8.82 6.08
CA ILE A 111 -6.59 -10.17 6.17
C ILE A 111 -5.71 -10.20 7.42
N HIS A 112 -6.19 -10.90 8.45
CA HIS A 112 -5.55 -10.90 9.76
C HIS A 112 -5.05 -12.31 10.12
N MET A 113 -3.75 -12.46 10.33
CA MET A 113 -3.09 -13.71 10.79
C MET A 113 -2.95 -13.71 12.31
N SER A 114 -3.27 -12.60 12.96
CA SER A 114 -3.22 -12.44 14.40
C SER A 114 -4.51 -11.81 14.92
N ARG A 115 -5.00 -12.30 16.06
CA ARG A 115 -6.18 -11.79 16.75
C ARG A 115 -5.94 -11.77 18.25
N TRP A 116 -6.41 -10.71 18.90
CA TRP A 116 -6.43 -10.64 20.36
C TRP A 116 -7.73 -11.21 20.91
N LEU A 117 -7.61 -12.07 21.92
CA LEU A 117 -8.71 -12.55 22.73
C LEU A 117 -8.34 -12.33 24.21
N GLY A 118 -8.88 -11.27 24.81
CA GLY A 118 -8.51 -10.87 26.16
C GLY A 118 -7.03 -10.52 26.28
N GLN A 119 -6.27 -11.32 27.03
CA GLN A 119 -4.82 -11.17 27.21
C GLN A 119 -4.00 -12.14 26.34
N GLU A 120 -4.65 -12.89 25.46
CA GLU A 120 -3.99 -13.86 24.60
C GLU A 120 -3.96 -13.37 23.15
N LEU A 121 -2.80 -13.53 22.52
CA LEU A 121 -2.57 -13.31 21.10
C LEU A 121 -2.67 -14.65 20.39
N HIS A 122 -3.73 -14.84 19.64
CA HIS A 122 -3.92 -15.98 18.75
C HIS A 122 -3.28 -15.67 17.41
N ILE A 123 -2.39 -16.54 16.97
CA ILE A 123 -1.68 -16.44 15.70
C ILE A 123 -1.99 -17.70 14.90
N GLY A 124 -2.37 -17.53 13.64
CA GLY A 124 -2.66 -18.66 12.78
C GLY A 124 -2.53 -18.32 11.29
N PRO A 125 -2.30 -19.34 10.45
CA PRO A 125 -2.16 -19.16 9.01
C PRO A 125 -3.45 -18.66 8.37
N VAL A 126 -3.30 -17.97 7.25
CA VAL A 126 -4.41 -17.64 6.35
C VAL A 126 -4.06 -18.16 4.97
N ASP A 127 -4.87 -19.10 4.49
CA ASP A 127 -4.68 -19.75 3.19
C ASP A 127 -5.79 -19.32 2.23
N LEU A 128 -5.44 -18.59 1.18
CA LEU A 128 -6.34 -18.22 0.09
C LEU A 128 -6.05 -19.12 -1.12
N GLU A 129 -6.93 -20.05 -1.43
CA GLU A 129 -6.74 -21.02 -2.51
C GLU A 129 -7.06 -20.44 -3.91
N ASN A 130 -6.73 -21.20 -4.95
CA ASN A 130 -6.74 -20.76 -6.34
C ASN A 130 -8.06 -20.12 -6.77
N GLY A 131 -8.00 -18.98 -7.45
CA GLY A 131 -9.17 -18.34 -8.05
C GLY A 131 -10.21 -17.80 -7.06
N CYS A 132 -9.91 -17.77 -5.76
CA CYS A 132 -10.82 -17.20 -4.78
C CYS A 132 -10.90 -15.66 -4.90
N LYS A 133 -12.01 -15.10 -4.43
CA LYS A 133 -12.30 -13.67 -4.54
C LYS A 133 -12.71 -13.12 -3.19
N ILE A 134 -11.94 -12.18 -2.68
CA ILE A 134 -12.22 -11.46 -1.45
C ILE A 134 -12.87 -10.13 -1.80
N GLY A 135 -14.11 -9.95 -1.37
CA GLY A 135 -14.92 -8.78 -1.63
C GLY A 135 -14.42 -7.52 -0.94
N MET A 136 -14.88 -6.36 -1.44
CA MET A 136 -14.53 -5.05 -0.88
C MET A 136 -14.86 -5.00 0.62
N ARG A 137 -13.88 -4.66 1.46
CA ARG A 137 -14.04 -4.59 2.93
C ARG A 137 -14.52 -5.89 3.58
N ALA A 138 -14.36 -7.03 2.91
CA ALA A 138 -14.51 -8.33 3.55
C ALA A 138 -13.38 -8.56 4.56
N GLY A 139 -13.63 -9.33 5.61
CA GLY A 139 -12.64 -9.62 6.64
C GLY A 139 -12.34 -11.11 6.72
N ILE A 140 -11.07 -11.47 6.77
CA ILE A 140 -10.58 -12.85 6.94
C ILE A 140 -9.84 -12.90 8.28
N ALA A 141 -10.35 -13.72 9.20
CA ALA A 141 -9.71 -13.94 10.49
C ALA A 141 -8.51 -14.89 10.38
N ASN A 142 -7.78 -14.99 11.48
CA ASN A 142 -6.62 -15.87 11.60
C ASN A 142 -7.06 -17.33 11.64
N ASN A 143 -6.19 -18.24 11.19
CA ASN A 143 -6.45 -19.68 11.14
C ASN A 143 -7.68 -20.01 10.27
N VAL A 144 -7.72 -19.41 9.07
CA VAL A 144 -8.81 -19.56 8.09
C VAL A 144 -8.25 -19.98 6.75
N ARG A 145 -8.88 -20.99 6.15
CA ARG A 145 -8.72 -21.40 4.77
C ARG A 145 -9.92 -20.97 3.94
N VAL A 146 -9.65 -20.27 2.84
CA VAL A 146 -10.63 -19.92 1.81
C VAL A 146 -10.45 -20.85 0.63
N GLY A 147 -11.42 -21.74 0.43
CA GLY A 147 -11.38 -22.76 -0.61
C GLY A 147 -11.30 -22.22 -2.04
N GLN A 148 -10.85 -23.09 -2.94
CA GLN A 148 -10.68 -22.77 -4.35
C GLN A 148 -11.95 -22.18 -4.98
N GLY A 149 -11.81 -21.06 -5.71
CA GLY A 149 -12.89 -20.44 -6.47
C GLY A 149 -14.01 -19.84 -5.62
N THR A 150 -13.85 -19.77 -4.30
CA THR A 150 -14.82 -19.22 -3.36
C THR A 150 -14.88 -17.70 -3.45
N TRP A 151 -16.07 -17.14 -3.28
CA TRP A 151 -16.33 -15.72 -3.36
C TRP A 151 -16.92 -15.25 -2.05
N ILE A 152 -16.15 -14.41 -1.38
CA ILE A 152 -16.59 -13.73 -0.18
C ILE A 152 -17.11 -12.38 -0.62
N THR A 153 -18.38 -12.13 -0.40
CA THR A 153 -19.02 -10.89 -0.84
C THR A 153 -18.54 -9.69 0.00
N PRO A 154 -18.69 -8.45 -0.51
CA PRO A 154 -18.29 -7.25 0.23
C PRO A 154 -18.84 -7.21 1.66
N LEU A 155 -18.07 -6.64 2.58
CA LEU A 155 -18.42 -6.45 4.00
C LEU A 155 -18.67 -7.75 4.80
N THR A 156 -18.29 -8.91 4.26
CA THR A 156 -18.51 -10.21 4.90
C THR A 156 -17.32 -10.62 5.77
N PRO A 157 -17.49 -10.87 7.08
CA PRO A 157 -16.42 -11.33 7.97
C PRO A 157 -16.41 -12.86 8.07
N ILE A 158 -15.36 -13.49 7.54
CA ILE A 158 -15.08 -14.92 7.65
C ILE A 158 -14.24 -15.19 8.89
N LEU A 159 -14.77 -16.01 9.80
CA LEU A 159 -14.16 -16.36 11.07
C LEU A 159 -13.66 -17.81 11.16
N GLY A 160 -13.93 -18.62 10.14
CA GLY A 160 -13.57 -20.03 10.05
C GLY A 160 -13.44 -20.48 8.59
N ASP A 161 -13.02 -21.72 8.40
CA ASP A 161 -12.78 -22.27 7.06
C ASP A 161 -14.03 -22.26 6.19
N VAL A 162 -13.85 -21.94 4.91
CA VAL A 162 -14.90 -21.96 3.89
C VAL A 162 -14.51 -22.91 2.77
N GLY A 163 -15.48 -23.69 2.30
CA GLY A 163 -15.27 -24.73 1.30
C GLY A 163 -15.01 -24.15 -0.10
N PRO A 164 -14.71 -24.99 -1.09
CA PRO A 164 -14.47 -24.57 -2.48
C PRO A 164 -15.77 -24.26 -3.23
N HIS A 165 -15.71 -23.30 -4.15
CA HIS A 165 -16.82 -22.86 -5.00
C HIS A 165 -18.06 -22.39 -4.23
N GLU A 166 -17.85 -21.81 -3.04
CA GLU A 166 -18.93 -21.31 -2.18
C GLU A 166 -19.03 -19.79 -2.25
N MET A 167 -20.24 -19.27 -2.05
CA MET A 167 -20.50 -17.85 -1.91
C MET A 167 -20.93 -17.55 -0.47
N TRP A 168 -20.22 -16.64 0.17
CA TRP A 168 -20.48 -16.24 1.56
C TRP A 168 -20.88 -14.77 1.64
N GLU A 169 -21.94 -14.49 2.39
CA GLU A 169 -22.50 -13.14 2.50
C GLU A 169 -23.03 -12.76 3.88
N GLY A 170 -23.05 -11.46 4.14
CA GLY A 170 -23.61 -10.86 5.36
C GLY A 170 -22.62 -10.74 6.52
N ALA A 171 -23.06 -10.09 7.60
CA ALA A 171 -22.33 -9.95 8.85
C ALA A 171 -23.28 -10.25 10.01
N PRO A 172 -23.24 -11.45 10.62
CA PRO A 172 -22.25 -12.53 10.45
C PRO A 172 -22.33 -13.21 9.09
N ALA A 173 -21.19 -13.75 8.63
CA ALA A 173 -21.12 -14.45 7.35
C ALA A 173 -21.99 -15.70 7.34
N ARG A 174 -22.77 -15.87 6.28
CA ARG A 174 -23.61 -17.03 6.03
C ARG A 174 -23.31 -17.59 4.65
N PHE A 175 -23.35 -18.91 4.54
CA PHE A 175 -23.34 -19.57 3.25
C PHE A 175 -24.60 -19.17 2.48
N SER A 176 -24.42 -18.58 1.30
CA SER A 176 -25.51 -18.17 0.41
C SER A 176 -25.83 -19.27 -0.58
N SER A 177 -24.85 -19.61 -1.41
CA SER A 177 -25.03 -20.55 -2.52
C SER A 177 -23.69 -21.07 -3.03
N ARG A 178 -23.73 -22.08 -3.90
CA ARG A 178 -22.55 -22.47 -4.71
C ARG A 178 -22.40 -21.51 -5.88
N ILE A 179 -21.17 -21.10 -6.15
CA ILE A 179 -20.88 -20.14 -7.21
C ILE A 179 -21.13 -20.79 -8.56
N THR A 180 -21.98 -20.14 -9.35
CA THR A 180 -22.01 -20.39 -10.78
C THR A 180 -20.86 -19.64 -11.43
N ALA A 181 -19.90 -20.37 -12.01
CA ALA A 181 -18.82 -19.77 -12.77
C ALA A 181 -19.42 -18.97 -13.94
N LEU A 182 -19.37 -17.64 -13.85
CA LEU A 182 -19.79 -16.78 -14.94
C LEU A 182 -18.88 -17.04 -16.14
N LYS A 183 -19.47 -17.39 -17.28
CA LYS A 183 -18.77 -17.58 -18.55
C LYS A 183 -18.29 -16.21 -19.05
N ARG A 184 -17.16 -15.72 -18.51
CA ARG A 184 -16.53 -14.50 -19.01
C ARG A 184 -16.06 -14.76 -20.44
N PRO A 185 -16.42 -13.92 -21.43
CA PRO A 185 -15.78 -13.97 -22.74
C PRO A 185 -14.33 -13.49 -22.58
N LEU A 186 -13.43 -14.43 -22.29
CA LEU A 186 -11.99 -14.22 -22.08
C LEU A 186 -11.33 -13.46 -23.25
N THR A 187 -11.93 -13.53 -24.44
CA THR A 187 -11.40 -12.96 -25.68
C THR A 187 -11.33 -11.43 -25.69
N ARG A 188 -12.16 -10.73 -24.89
CA ARG A 188 -12.27 -9.25 -24.96
C ARG A 188 -11.36 -8.50 -23.97
N CYS A 189 -10.84 -9.17 -22.96
CA CYS A 189 -10.01 -8.58 -21.91
C CYS A 189 -8.54 -9.03 -21.98
N ARG A 190 -8.04 -9.34 -23.18
CA ARG A 190 -6.64 -9.67 -23.39
C ARG A 190 -5.88 -8.38 -23.69
N TYR A 191 -4.96 -8.00 -22.81
CA TYR A 191 -4.10 -6.85 -23.04
C TYR A 191 -3.30 -7.05 -24.34
N ALA A 192 -3.27 -6.03 -25.21
CA ALA A 192 -2.52 -6.08 -26.46
C ALA A 192 -1.00 -6.15 -26.22
N TYR A 193 -0.54 -5.67 -25.06
CA TYR A 193 0.86 -5.64 -24.64
C TYR A 193 1.08 -6.60 -23.46
N PRO A 194 2.32 -7.10 -23.29
CA PRO A 194 2.66 -7.88 -22.10
C PRO A 194 2.40 -7.06 -20.83
N HIS A 195 1.82 -7.71 -19.82
CA HIS A 195 1.41 -7.09 -18.56
C HIS A 195 2.55 -6.28 -17.91
N TRP A 196 3.78 -6.80 -17.90
CA TRP A 196 4.94 -6.11 -17.34
C TRP A 196 5.23 -4.76 -18.02
N CYS A 197 5.00 -4.64 -19.33
CA CYS A 197 5.20 -3.38 -20.06
C CYS A 197 4.15 -2.34 -19.65
N LEU A 198 2.89 -2.75 -19.48
CA LEU A 198 1.81 -1.86 -19.04
C LEU A 198 2.03 -1.39 -17.60
N GLU A 199 2.47 -2.29 -16.72
CA GLU A 199 2.82 -1.96 -15.33
C GLU A 199 4.04 -1.04 -15.25
N SER A 200 5.09 -1.30 -16.04
CA SER A 200 6.26 -0.42 -16.11
C SER A 200 5.88 0.97 -16.60
N PHE A 201 5.01 1.05 -17.61
CA PHE A 201 4.47 2.32 -18.09
C PHE A 201 3.62 3.03 -17.04
N ASN A 202 2.78 2.30 -16.31
CA ASN A 202 1.95 2.85 -15.22
C ASN A 202 2.84 3.44 -14.10
N ILE A 203 3.87 2.71 -13.68
CA ILE A 203 4.84 3.18 -12.68
C ILE A 203 5.59 4.42 -13.20
N LEU A 204 6.05 4.40 -14.45
CA LEU A 204 6.77 5.53 -15.05
C LEU A 204 5.87 6.77 -15.17
N LEU A 205 4.62 6.58 -15.59
CA LEU A 205 3.63 7.64 -15.68
C LEU A 205 3.35 8.22 -14.29
N GLN A 206 3.20 7.39 -13.27
CA GLN A 206 3.01 7.84 -11.89
C GLN A 206 4.21 8.66 -11.39
N VAL A 207 5.44 8.17 -11.61
CA VAL A 207 6.69 8.90 -11.32
C VAL A 207 6.72 10.26 -12.01
N PHE A 208 6.38 10.29 -13.30
CA PHE A 208 6.35 11.49 -14.11
C PHE A 208 5.33 12.51 -13.58
N LEU A 209 4.12 12.05 -13.27
CA LEU A 209 3.06 12.90 -12.71
C LEU A 209 3.44 13.45 -11.34
N ASP A 210 3.96 12.61 -10.43
CA ASP A 210 4.42 13.07 -9.12
C ASP A 210 5.55 14.09 -9.24
N PHE A 211 6.49 13.89 -10.17
CA PHE A 211 7.56 14.86 -10.41
C PHE A 211 7.00 16.22 -10.86
N TRP A 212 6.11 16.25 -11.83
CA TRP A 212 5.58 17.52 -12.37
C TRP A 212 4.54 18.20 -11.48
N LEU A 213 3.71 17.43 -10.78
CA LEU A 213 2.62 17.99 -9.96
C LEU A 213 3.07 18.33 -8.53
N LEU A 214 4.06 17.62 -8.00
CA LEU A 214 4.54 17.82 -6.64
C LEU A 214 5.94 18.44 -6.59
N VAL A 215 6.94 17.84 -7.27
CA VAL A 215 8.36 18.23 -7.12
C VAL A 215 8.66 19.56 -7.80
N VAL A 216 8.16 19.80 -9.02
CA VAL A 216 8.41 21.04 -9.74
C VAL A 216 7.80 22.27 -9.03
N PRO A 217 6.54 22.25 -8.57
CA PRO A 217 5.95 23.39 -7.86
C PRO A 217 6.63 23.66 -6.50
N THR A 218 6.96 22.61 -5.74
CA THR A 218 7.71 22.76 -4.48
C THR A 218 9.09 23.37 -4.71
N ALA A 219 9.83 22.89 -5.71
CA ALA A 219 11.14 23.44 -6.07
C ALA A 219 11.04 24.90 -6.56
N ALA A 220 9.99 25.24 -7.33
CA ALA A 220 9.75 26.59 -7.80
C ALA A 220 9.47 27.57 -6.64
N VAL A 221 8.64 27.17 -5.66
CA VAL A 221 8.38 27.99 -4.47
C VAL A 221 9.64 28.12 -3.61
N ALA A 222 10.39 27.04 -3.41
CA ALA A 222 11.64 27.07 -2.65
C ALA A 222 12.69 27.98 -3.32
N TRP A 223 12.84 27.90 -4.64
CA TRP A 223 13.71 28.77 -5.41
C TRP A 223 13.27 30.23 -5.32
N PHE A 224 11.98 30.51 -5.55
CA PHE A 224 11.41 31.85 -5.46
C PHE A 224 11.60 32.45 -4.06
N ALA A 225 11.35 31.67 -3.01
CA ALA A 225 11.54 32.08 -1.63
C ALA A 225 13.02 32.39 -1.35
N ALA A 226 13.95 31.54 -1.81
CA ALA A 226 15.38 31.77 -1.65
C ALA A 226 15.91 32.99 -2.42
N THR A 227 15.32 33.33 -3.57
CA THR A 227 15.78 34.46 -4.39
C THR A 227 15.15 35.80 -4.01
N PHE A 228 13.88 35.81 -3.57
CA PHE A 228 13.11 37.05 -3.36
C PHE A 228 12.85 37.39 -1.89
N ILE A 229 13.06 36.45 -0.96
CA ILE A 229 12.98 36.75 0.47
C ILE A 229 14.40 37.08 0.93
N PRO A 230 14.70 38.35 1.20
CA PRO A 230 16.05 38.80 1.48
C PRO A 230 16.49 38.25 2.83
N ILE A 231 17.34 37.22 2.80
CA ILE A 231 18.35 37.08 3.85
C ILE A 231 19.43 38.06 3.41
N ASN A 232 19.50 39.23 4.06
CA ASN A 232 20.57 40.20 3.85
C ASN A 232 21.90 39.44 3.73
N ASP A 233 22.69 39.83 2.73
CA ASP A 233 23.91 39.17 2.25
C ASP A 233 24.64 38.36 3.32
N SER A 234 25.02 37.13 2.96
CA SER A 234 25.71 36.14 3.80
C SER A 234 26.98 36.64 4.51
N GLU A 235 27.45 37.86 4.23
CA GLU A 235 28.51 38.54 4.96
C GLU A 235 28.07 39.06 6.35
N LEU A 236 26.76 39.25 6.60
CA LEU A 236 26.21 39.75 7.87
C LEU A 236 25.67 38.66 8.81
N ALA A 237 25.62 37.39 8.40
CA ALA A 237 25.05 36.31 9.23
C ALA A 237 25.78 36.16 10.58
N GLY A 238 27.11 36.37 10.60
CA GLY A 238 27.92 36.32 11.82
C GLY A 238 27.61 37.44 12.82
N GLU A 239 27.31 38.65 12.35
CA GLU A 239 26.90 39.79 13.21
C GLU A 239 25.40 39.76 13.54
N TYR A 240 24.57 39.23 12.66
CA TYR A 240 23.13 39.10 12.87
C TYR A 240 22.82 38.16 14.05
N PHE A 241 23.48 37.01 14.15
CA PHE A 241 23.27 36.10 15.28
C PHE A 241 23.86 36.59 16.62
N THR A 242 24.76 37.58 16.62
CA THR A 242 25.35 38.13 17.84
C THR A 242 24.58 39.34 18.39
N VAL A 243 23.89 40.10 17.54
CA VAL A 243 23.17 41.33 17.92
C VAL A 243 21.66 41.09 18.10
N THR A 244 21.08 40.07 17.44
CA THR A 244 19.62 39.86 17.40
C THR A 244 19.16 38.88 18.49
N PRO A 245 18.10 39.18 19.26
CA PRO A 245 17.57 38.27 20.27
C PRO A 245 17.03 36.97 19.65
N LEU A 246 17.31 35.84 20.31
CA LEU A 246 16.99 34.48 19.83
C LEU A 246 15.49 34.31 19.48
N GLN A 247 14.61 34.98 20.23
CA GLN A 247 13.16 34.97 19.98
C GLN A 247 12.78 35.53 18.60
N GLU A 248 13.47 36.57 18.15
CA GLU A 248 13.16 37.26 16.90
C GLU A 248 13.63 36.46 15.68
N VAL A 249 14.79 35.80 15.81
CA VAL A 249 15.27 34.81 14.83
C VAL A 249 14.28 33.65 14.68
N VAL A 250 13.83 33.08 15.80
CA VAL A 250 12.86 31.97 15.79
C VAL A 250 11.54 32.41 15.18
N TRP A 251 11.08 33.63 15.50
CA TRP A 251 9.85 34.19 14.93
C TRP A 251 9.95 34.35 13.40
N GLN A 252 11.05 34.90 12.90
CA GLN A 252 11.25 35.10 11.46
C GLN A 252 11.41 33.77 10.71
N MET A 253 12.21 32.83 11.24
CA MET A 253 12.33 31.50 10.65
C MET A 253 11.00 30.74 10.66
N GLY A 254 10.24 30.85 11.75
CA GLY A 254 8.92 30.26 11.89
C GLY A 254 7.92 30.85 10.89
N LEU A 255 7.85 32.17 10.78
CA LEU A 255 6.98 32.87 9.83
C LEU A 255 7.35 32.52 8.38
N TYR A 256 8.64 32.49 8.06
CA TYR A 256 9.15 32.11 6.75
C TYR A 256 8.76 30.67 6.38
N SER A 257 9.05 29.72 7.26
CA SER A 257 8.71 28.31 7.08
C SER A 257 7.20 28.12 6.93
N PHE A 258 6.41 28.83 7.73
CA PHE A 258 4.95 28.80 7.66
C PHE A 258 4.44 29.32 6.31
N ILE A 259 4.86 30.52 5.88
CA ILE A 259 4.42 31.12 4.62
C ILE A 259 4.83 30.24 3.43
N THR A 260 6.09 29.84 3.36
CA THR A 260 6.60 29.01 2.25
C THR A 260 5.89 27.66 2.19
N THR A 261 5.65 27.00 3.33
CA THR A 261 4.91 25.73 3.38
C THR A 261 3.46 25.91 2.92
N TRP A 262 2.77 26.95 3.40
CA TRP A 262 1.37 27.22 3.01
C TRP A 262 1.23 27.55 1.53
N VAL A 263 2.08 28.44 1.01
CA VAL A 263 2.10 28.79 -0.43
C VAL A 263 2.35 27.54 -1.27
N THR A 264 3.29 26.69 -0.84
CA THR A 264 3.58 25.42 -1.51
C THR A 264 2.37 24.48 -1.53
N ILE A 265 1.71 24.28 -0.38
CA ILE A 265 0.52 23.42 -0.27
C ILE A 265 -0.60 23.93 -1.17
N VAL A 266 -0.87 25.25 -1.15
CA VAL A 266 -1.90 25.86 -1.98
C VAL A 266 -1.58 25.70 -3.46
N LEU A 267 -0.34 25.99 -3.87
CA LEU A 267 0.10 25.88 -5.27
C LEU A 267 -0.03 24.43 -5.77
N VAL A 268 0.50 23.45 -5.03
CA VAL A 268 0.41 22.02 -5.37
C VAL A 268 -1.05 21.58 -5.47
N SER A 269 -1.89 22.02 -4.54
CA SER A 269 -3.33 21.69 -4.54
C SER A 269 -4.04 22.27 -5.77
N VAL A 270 -3.79 23.53 -6.11
CA VAL A 270 -4.38 24.19 -7.28
C VAL A 270 -3.93 23.51 -8.57
N VAL A 271 -2.62 23.27 -8.72
CA VAL A 271 -2.06 22.58 -9.90
C VAL A 271 -2.64 21.18 -10.05
N SER A 272 -2.75 20.42 -8.95
CA SER A 272 -3.35 19.08 -8.95
C SER A 272 -4.83 19.11 -9.33
N CYS A 273 -5.60 20.05 -8.78
CA CYS A 273 -7.02 20.23 -9.14
C CYS A 273 -7.20 20.63 -10.61
N LEU A 274 -6.36 21.52 -11.14
CA LEU A 274 -6.39 21.91 -12.55
C LEU A 274 -6.04 20.71 -13.43
N PHE A 275 -5.01 19.94 -13.08
CA PHE A 275 -4.65 18.72 -13.79
C PHE A 275 -5.85 17.77 -13.86
N LEU A 276 -6.43 17.40 -12.72
CA LEU A 276 -7.61 16.51 -12.67
C LEU A 276 -8.79 17.03 -13.50
N ARG A 277 -8.98 18.35 -13.54
CA ARG A 277 -10.05 18.99 -14.33
C ARG A 277 -9.78 18.95 -15.83
N TYR A 278 -8.53 19.14 -16.26
CA TYR A 278 -8.14 19.20 -17.67
C TYR A 278 -7.72 17.85 -18.26
N THR A 279 -7.46 16.85 -17.42
CA THR A 279 -7.25 15.45 -17.83
C THR A 279 -8.39 14.56 -17.33
N PRO A 280 -9.64 14.82 -17.73
CA PRO A 280 -10.72 13.89 -17.40
C PRO A 280 -10.41 12.54 -18.07
N ALA A 281 -10.21 11.52 -17.25
CA ALA A 281 -10.13 10.16 -17.76
C ALA A 281 -11.50 9.84 -18.38
N SER A 282 -11.53 9.57 -19.69
CA SER A 282 -12.73 9.08 -20.35
C SER A 282 -13.22 7.83 -19.63
N HIS A 283 -14.50 7.78 -19.24
CA HIS A 283 -15.08 6.59 -18.62
C HIS A 283 -14.94 5.40 -19.57
N GLY A 284 -14.04 4.47 -19.22
CA GLY A 284 -13.72 3.31 -20.02
C GLY A 284 -12.26 2.91 -19.80
N LEU A 285 -12.04 1.60 -19.61
CA LEU A 285 -10.71 1.00 -19.71
C LEU A 285 -10.00 1.61 -20.92
N LEU A 286 -8.81 2.21 -20.75
CA LEU A 286 -7.98 2.62 -21.88
C LEU A 286 -8.02 1.48 -22.90
N PRO A 287 -8.62 1.68 -24.08
CA PRO A 287 -8.62 0.64 -25.08
C PRO A 287 -7.15 0.42 -25.42
N SER A 288 -6.64 -0.77 -25.12
CA SER A 288 -5.27 -1.18 -25.48
C SER A 288 -5.04 -1.23 -27.00
N ARG A 289 -6.04 -0.82 -27.80
CA ARG A 289 -5.93 -0.51 -29.21
C ARG A 289 -6.10 0.98 -29.42
N GLY A 290 -5.03 1.61 -29.90
CA GLY A 290 -5.01 3.01 -30.29
C GLY A 290 -6.06 3.35 -31.34
N HIS A 291 -6.45 4.62 -31.31
CA HIS A 291 -7.08 5.38 -32.39
C HIS A 291 -7.84 4.60 -33.47
N ARG A 292 -9.16 4.46 -33.26
CA ARG A 292 -10.26 4.69 -34.23
C ARG A 292 -11.44 3.81 -33.84
N ALA A 293 -12.44 4.44 -33.24
CA ALA A 293 -13.82 4.02 -33.43
C ALA A 293 -14.60 5.29 -33.76
N TYR A 294 -14.63 5.59 -35.06
CA TYR A 294 -15.71 6.37 -35.64
C TYR A 294 -16.97 5.50 -35.58
N LEU A 295 -18.10 6.18 -35.29
CA LEU A 295 -19.50 5.72 -35.29
C LEU A 295 -19.97 4.99 -34.01
#